data_AF-A0A7J7JBH2-F1
#
_entry.id   AF-A0A7J7JBH2-F1
#
_cell.length_a   1.000
_cell.length_b   1.000
_cell.length_c   1.000
_cell.angle_alpha   90.00
_cell.angle_beta   90.00
_cell.angle_gamma   90.00
#
_symmetry.space_group_name_H-M   'P 1'
#
loop_
_entity.id
_entity.type
_entity.pdbx_description
1 polymer ?
#
loop_
_entity_poly.entity_id
_entity_poly.type
_entity_poly.pdbx_seq_one_letter_code
_entity_poly.pdbx_strand_id
1 'polypeptide(L)'
;MTKNWALSGVLLLIREQTSRVVIPRSLQCRLLDTLHSSHWGVVKVKQLARRYVWWSTINTDIELAIKSCEVCQESAAAPGQKFQSWPKTDKRWERIHLDFAETF
;
A
#
# COMPACT_ATOMS: atom_id res chain seq x y z
N MET A 1 -6.95 -33.56 -13.13
CA MET A 1 -8.22 -33.90 -12.44
C MET A 1 -8.40 -32.96 -11.27
N THR A 2 -9.27 -31.95 -11.39
CA THR A 2 -9.52 -30.94 -10.35
C THR A 2 -10.43 -31.52 -9.26
N LYS A 3 -9.88 -31.74 -8.06
CA LYS A 3 -10.68 -32.13 -6.88
C LYS A 3 -11.25 -30.87 -6.23
N ASN A 4 -12.54 -30.62 -6.42
CA ASN A 4 -13.31 -29.59 -5.71
C ASN A 4 -13.68 -30.10 -4.31
N TRP A 5 -13.08 -29.53 -3.28
CA TRP A 5 -13.50 -29.70 -1.89
C TRP A 5 -14.11 -28.39 -1.42
N ALA A 6 -15.43 -28.31 -1.51
CA ALA A 6 -16.19 -27.17 -1.01
C ALA A 6 -16.38 -27.33 0.50
N LEU A 7 -15.43 -26.83 1.29
CA LEU A 7 -15.65 -26.59 2.70
C LEU A 7 -16.14 -25.15 2.87
N SER A 8 -17.37 -24.99 3.36
CA SER A 8 -17.91 -23.72 3.89
C SER A 8 -18.05 -22.55 2.90
N GLY A 9 -18.39 -22.80 1.64
CA GLY A 9 -18.72 -21.75 0.67
C GLY A 9 -17.50 -21.01 0.08
N VAL A 10 -16.29 -21.52 0.30
CA VAL A 10 -15.04 -20.99 -0.24
C VAL A 10 -14.56 -21.91 -1.37
N LEU A 11 -14.52 -21.40 -2.60
CA LEU A 11 -14.00 -22.14 -3.75
C LEU A 11 -12.47 -22.14 -3.71
N LEU A 12 -11.89 -23.31 -3.46
CA LEU A 12 -10.45 -23.53 -3.46
C LEU A 12 -10.02 -24.03 -4.83
N LEU A 13 -9.52 -23.12 -5.67
CA LEU A 13 -8.88 -23.51 -6.93
C LEU A 13 -7.41 -23.84 -6.67
N ILE A 14 -7.13 -25.14 -6.50
CA ILE A 14 -5.76 -25.64 -6.53
C ILE A 14 -5.34 -25.77 -8.00
N ARG A 15 -4.44 -24.89 -8.47
CA ARG A 15 -3.74 -25.05 -9.75
C ARG A 15 -2.27 -25.36 -9.46
N GLU A 16 -1.72 -26.31 -10.22
CA GLU A 16 -0.60 -27.22 -9.90
C GLU A 16 0.78 -26.63 -9.53
N GLN A 17 0.92 -25.33 -9.23
CA GLN A 17 2.12 -24.76 -8.59
C GLN A 17 1.85 -23.58 -7.62
N THR A 18 0.62 -23.09 -7.52
CA THR A 18 0.23 -22.09 -6.50
C THR A 18 -1.24 -22.30 -6.11
N SER A 19 -1.50 -22.84 -4.92
CA SER A 19 -2.86 -22.95 -4.37
C SER A 19 -3.32 -21.59 -3.86
N ARG A 20 -4.16 -20.89 -4.63
CA ARG A 20 -4.80 -19.64 -4.21
C ARG A 20 -6.29 -19.87 -3.98
N VAL A 21 -6.82 -19.22 -2.97
CA VAL A 21 -8.25 -19.28 -2.65
C VAL A 21 -9.00 -18.29 -3.53
N VAL A 22 -10.04 -18.75 -4.24
CA VAL A 22 -10.92 -17.84 -4.98
C VAL A 22 -11.99 -17.31 -4.05
N ILE A 23 -12.07 -16.00 -3.93
CA ILE A 23 -12.90 -15.34 -2.94
C ILE A 23 -14.21 -14.86 -3.61
N PRO A 24 -15.38 -15.39 -3.19
CA PRO A 24 -16.67 -14.90 -3.64
C PRO A 24 -16.83 -13.40 -3.39
N ARG A 25 -17.59 -12.72 -4.24
CA ARG A 25 -17.79 -11.25 -4.16
C ARG A 25 -18.27 -10.78 -2.78
N SER A 26 -19.11 -11.58 -2.11
CA SER A 26 -19.63 -11.30 -0.77
C SER A 26 -18.55 -11.27 0.33
N LEU A 27 -17.42 -11.95 0.13
CA LEU A 27 -16.33 -12.04 1.12
C LEU A 27 -15.16 -11.09 0.81
N GLN A 28 -15.14 -10.46 -0.37
CA GLN A 28 -14.02 -9.62 -0.80
C GLN A 28 -13.82 -8.41 0.13
N CYS A 29 -14.89 -7.71 0.53
CA CYS A 29 -14.78 -6.56 1.44
C CYS A 29 -14.15 -6.95 2.79
N ARG A 30 -14.70 -7.99 3.43
CA ARG A 30 -14.19 -8.48 4.72
C ARG A 30 -12.72 -8.91 4.64
N LEU A 31 -12.32 -9.52 3.52
CA LEU A 31 -10.94 -9.92 3.33
C LEU A 31 -10.02 -8.72 3.10
N LEU A 32 -10.47 -7.70 2.36
CA LEU A 32 -9.72 -6.45 2.17
C LEU A 32 -9.46 -5.77 3.53
N ASP A 33 -10.46 -5.70 4.40
CA ASP A 33 -10.31 -5.18 5.77
C ASP A 33 -9.27 -5.99 6.55
N THR A 34 -9.31 -7.32 6.42
CA THR A 34 -8.36 -8.22 7.09
C THR A 34 -6.92 -8.01 6.58
N LEU A 35 -6.74 -7.94 5.26
CA LEU A 35 -5.44 -7.70 4.61
C LEU A 35 -4.90 -6.29 4.93
N HIS A 36 -5.78 -5.34 5.18
CA HIS A 36 -5.45 -3.95 5.47
C HIS A 36 -5.30 -3.62 6.97
N SER A 37 -5.73 -4.49 7.87
CA SER A 37 -5.73 -4.27 9.33
C SER A 37 -4.42 -3.75 9.93
N SER A 38 -3.27 -4.13 9.36
CA SER A 38 -1.95 -3.68 9.82
C SER A 38 -1.47 -2.36 9.17
N HIS A 39 -2.33 -1.68 8.40
CA HIS A 39 -2.04 -0.47 7.64
C HIS A 39 -0.78 -0.54 6.77
N TRP A 40 -0.47 -1.74 6.26
CA TRP A 40 0.68 -1.92 5.40
C TRP A 40 0.48 -1.22 4.05
N GLY A 41 1.56 -0.67 3.52
CA GLY A 41 1.55 -0.03 2.21
C GLY A 41 1.09 -0.98 1.10
N VAL A 42 0.59 -0.37 0.00
CA VAL A 42 -0.02 -1.07 -1.13
C VAL A 42 0.79 -2.23 -1.70
N VAL A 43 2.12 -2.08 -1.74
CA VAL A 43 3.02 -3.12 -2.27
C VAL A 43 2.96 -4.38 -1.41
N LYS A 44 3.03 -4.23 -0.08
CA LYS A 44 3.06 -5.36 0.85
C LYS A 44 1.71 -6.07 0.93
N VAL A 45 0.60 -5.31 0.93
CA VAL A 45 -0.75 -5.87 0.89
C VAL A 45 -0.98 -6.65 -0.40
N LYS A 46 -0.55 -6.13 -1.56
CA LYS A 46 -0.61 -6.85 -2.84
C LYS A 46 0.22 -8.13 -2.83
N GLN A 47 1.43 -8.12 -2.27
CA GLN A 47 2.26 -9.31 -2.14
C GLN A 47 1.57 -10.38 -1.29
N LEU A 48 1.00 -9.99 -0.14
CA LEU A 48 0.27 -10.90 0.73
C LEU A 48 -0.95 -11.50 0.02
N ALA A 49 -1.74 -10.65 -0.64
CA ALA A 49 -2.91 -11.07 -1.40
C ALA A 49 -2.55 -12.08 -2.49
N ARG A 50 -1.52 -11.79 -3.31
CA ARG A 50 -1.03 -12.67 -4.38
C ARG A 50 -0.52 -14.03 -3.88
N ARG A 51 -0.18 -14.15 -2.60
CA ARG A 51 0.26 -15.43 -2.02
C ARG A 51 -0.92 -16.34 -1.68
N TYR A 52 -2.03 -15.78 -1.20
CA TYR A 52 -3.11 -16.58 -0.59
C TYR A 52 -4.42 -16.56 -1.35
N VAL A 53 -4.76 -15.46 -2.04
CA VAL A 53 -6.11 -15.23 -2.56
C VAL A 53 -6.12 -14.71 -3.98
N TRP A 54 -7.25 -14.87 -4.66
CA TRP A 54 -7.43 -14.40 -6.04
C TRP A 54 -8.87 -14.02 -6.36
N TRP A 55 -9.02 -12.92 -7.08
CA TRP A 55 -10.17 -12.55 -7.92
C TRP A 55 -9.69 -11.52 -8.97
N SER A 56 -10.50 -11.24 -10.00
CA SER A 56 -10.06 -10.45 -11.18
C SER A 56 -9.61 -9.02 -10.85
N THR A 57 -10.27 -8.35 -9.92
CA THR A 57 -10.05 -6.92 -9.59
C THR A 57 -9.22 -6.68 -8.33
N ILE A 58 -8.62 -7.72 -7.75
CA ILE A 58 -7.96 -7.66 -6.42
C ILE A 58 -6.95 -6.53 -6.24
N ASN A 59 -6.13 -6.24 -7.26
CA ASN A 59 -5.13 -5.17 -7.16
C ASN A 59 -5.80 -3.79 -7.07
N THR A 60 -6.84 -3.56 -7.87
CA THR A 60 -7.60 -2.30 -7.88
C THR A 60 -8.37 -2.12 -6.59
N ASP A 61 -9.00 -3.18 -6.10
CA ASP A 61 -9.76 -3.16 -4.85
C ASP A 61 -8.84 -2.86 -3.63
N ILE A 62 -7.63 -3.42 -3.61
CA ILE A 62 -6.60 -3.10 -2.61
C ILE A 62 -6.17 -1.63 -2.69
N GLU A 63 -5.94 -1.10 -3.89
CA GLU A 63 -5.56 0.30 -4.06
C GLU A 63 -6.65 1.25 -3.56
N LEU A 64 -7.91 0.96 -3.87
CA LEU A 64 -9.04 1.77 -3.42
C LEU A 64 -9.18 1.73 -1.90
N ALA A 65 -9.12 0.54 -1.29
CA ALA A 65 -9.22 0.38 0.16
C ALA A 65 -8.13 1.17 0.92
N ILE A 66 -6.89 1.14 0.43
CA ILE A 66 -5.77 1.87 1.06
C ILE A 66 -5.89 3.37 0.81
N LYS A 67 -6.34 3.80 -0.38
CA LYS A 67 -6.56 5.22 -0.69
C LYS A 67 -7.68 5.83 0.14
N SER A 68 -8.71 5.06 0.50
CA SER A 68 -9.81 5.52 1.35
C SER A 68 -9.51 5.45 2.85
N CYS A 69 -8.36 4.91 3.26
CA CYS A 69 -8.01 4.74 4.67
C CYS A 69 -7.34 6.00 5.24
N GLU A 70 -7.99 6.62 6.22
CA GLU A 70 -7.52 7.83 6.91
C GLU A 70 -6.13 7.66 7.53
N VAL A 71 -5.92 6.60 8.32
CA VAL A 71 -4.63 6.28 8.96
C VAL A 71 -3.51 6.16 7.92
N CYS A 72 -3.78 5.55 6.77
CA CYS A 72 -2.79 5.44 5.70
C CYS A 72 -2.52 6.77 5.01
N GLN A 73 -3.53 7.65 4.87
CA GLN A 73 -3.33 8.99 4.30
C GLN A 73 -2.52 9.88 5.25
N GLU A 74 -2.77 9.80 6.56
CA GLU A 74 -2.01 10.58 7.56
C GLU A 74 -0.54 10.17 7.62
N SER A 75 -0.25 8.87 7.47
CA SER A 75 1.12 8.34 7.43
C SER A 75 1.81 8.46 6.06
N ALA A 76 1.11 8.96 5.03
CA ALA A 76 1.65 9.02 3.69
C ALA A 76 2.78 10.06 3.59
N ALA A 77 3.79 9.75 2.78
CA ALA A 77 4.85 10.71 2.50
C ALA A 77 4.26 11.96 1.85
N ALA A 78 4.67 13.13 2.34
CA ALA A 78 4.30 14.39 1.73
C ALA A 78 4.74 14.43 0.25
N PRO A 79 3.98 15.09 -0.64
CA PRO A 79 4.42 15.31 -2.01
C PRO A 79 5.80 15.97 -2.02
N GLY A 80 6.67 15.51 -2.93
CA GLY A 80 7.98 16.11 -3.10
C GLY A 80 7.85 17.61 -3.36
N GLN A 81 8.39 18.43 -2.47
CA GLN A 81 8.43 19.87 -2.70
C GLN A 81 9.45 20.19 -3.78
N LYS A 82 9.10 21.10 -4.68
CA LYS A 82 10.07 21.66 -5.62
C LYS A 82 11.02 22.55 -4.82
N PHE A 83 12.30 22.18 -4.78
CA PHE A 83 13.31 23.03 -4.18
C PHE A 83 13.43 24.32 -5.00
N GLN A 84 13.15 25.46 -4.37
CA GLN A 84 13.42 26.77 -4.94
C GLN A 84 14.73 27.26 -4.33
N SER A 85 15.76 27.42 -5.16
CA SER A 85 17.01 28.03 -4.71
C SER A 85 16.78 29.50 -4.37
N TRP A 86 17.55 29.99 -3.40
CA TRP A 86 17.59 31.41 -3.12
C TRP A 86 18.17 32.17 -4.32
N PRO A 87 17.72 33.41 -4.58
CA PRO A 87 18.34 34.27 -5.57
C PRO A 87 19.83 34.46 -5.28
N LYS A 88 20.64 34.53 -6.34
CA LYS A 88 22.07 34.84 -6.24
C LYS A 88 22.23 36.26 -5.67
N THR A 89 23.23 36.44 -4.82
CA THR A 89 23.65 37.75 -4.31
C THR A 89 24.68 38.36 -5.25
N ASP A 90 24.55 39.66 -5.53
CA ASP A 90 25.43 40.40 -6.44
C ASP A 90 26.56 41.11 -5.68
N LYS A 91 26.35 41.44 -4.40
CA LYS A 91 27.35 42.12 -3.55
C LYS A 91 27.73 41.28 -2.34
N ARG A 92 28.88 41.63 -1.76
CA ARG A 92 29.37 41.04 -0.51
C ARG A 92 28.44 41.41 0.64
N TRP A 93 28.27 40.50 1.60
CA TRP A 93 27.46 40.70 2.81
C TRP A 93 25.96 40.94 2.59
N GLU A 94 25.40 40.64 1.41
CA GLU A 94 23.95 40.80 1.14
C GLU A 94 23.08 39.74 1.82
N ARG A 95 23.62 38.54 2.04
CA ARG A 95 22.93 37.47 2.76
C ARG A 95 23.92 36.71 3.63
N ILE A 96 23.58 36.59 4.91
CA ILE A 96 24.35 35.83 5.89
C ILE A 96 23.41 34.76 6.43
N HIS A 97 23.82 33.50 6.30
CA HIS A 97 23.12 32.37 6.90
C HIS A 97 23.85 32.04 8.21
N LEU A 98 23.13 32.08 9.32
CA LEU A 98 23.65 31.67 10.62
C LEU A 98 22.83 30.48 11.10
N ASP A 99 23.51 29.49 11.65
CA ASP A 99 22.89 28.32 12.25
C ASP A 99 23.62 27.97 13.54
N PHE A 100 22.94 27.26 14.45
CA PHE A 100 23.54 26.80 15.69
C PHE A 100 24.24 25.46 15.45
N ALA A 101 25.52 25.40 15.81
CA ALA A 101 26.28 24.16 15.84
C ALA A 101 26.38 23.67 17.29
N GLU A 102 25.25 23.26 17.88
CA GLU A 102 25.30 22.58 19.18
C GLU A 102 25.79 21.15 19.01
N THR A 103 26.50 20.66 20.02
CA THR A 103 26.94 19.27 20.13
C THR A 103 25.99 18.58 21.11
N PHE A 104 25.35 17.51 20.65
CA PHE A 104 24.55 16.61 21.50
C PHE A 104 25.45 15.84 22.47
#